data_AF-A0A956KWC4-F1
#
_entry.id   AF-A0A956KWC4-F1
#
_cell.length_a   1.000
_cell.length_b   1.000
_cell.length_c   1.000
_cell.angle_alpha   90.00
_cell.angle_beta   90.00
_cell.angle_gamma   90.00
#
_symmetry.space_group_name_H-M   'P 1'
#
loop_
_entity.id
_entity.type
_entity.pdbx_description
1 polymer ?
#
loop_
_entity_poly.entity_id
_entity_poly.type
_entity_poly.pdbx_seq_one_letter_code
_entity_poly.pdbx_strand_id
1 'polypeptide(L)'
;MSFACASNPDRLPELDRRFYYNLPSGEEQQAFLRVKASERQSFLEDEGLWAKWQALPASERDAASRGEVELGFHEFALFMAWGPPADTQDRDANGRPLQLHTFIRCSSGPKRGRYVRSNLDCDGTSSETQVTIDGGVVVEIVYPN
;
A
#
# COMPACT_ATOMS: atom_id res chain seq x y z
N MET A 1 25.34 -17.16 13.01
CA MET A 1 24.50 -16.26 12.19
C MET A 1 23.08 -16.33 12.75
N SER A 2 22.65 -15.32 13.51
CA SER A 2 21.29 -15.29 14.05
C SER A 2 20.30 -14.88 12.96
N PHE A 3 19.44 -15.81 12.55
CA PHE A 3 18.25 -15.52 11.73
C PHE A 3 17.25 -14.78 12.62
N ALA A 4 17.30 -13.45 12.63
CA ALA A 4 16.36 -12.66 13.41
C ALA A 4 15.02 -12.60 12.67
N CYS A 5 13.97 -13.18 13.28
CA CYS A 5 12.59 -12.84 12.95
C CYS A 5 12.42 -11.32 13.10
N ALA A 6 11.78 -10.66 12.14
CA ALA A 6 11.51 -9.24 12.24
C ALA A 6 10.33 -9.06 13.20
N SER A 7 10.57 -8.88 14.50
CA SER A 7 9.48 -8.63 15.47
C SER A 7 8.76 -7.29 15.27
N ASN A 8 9.25 -6.45 14.35
CA ASN A 8 8.68 -5.16 13.99
C ASN A 8 8.81 -4.94 12.46
N PRO A 9 7.73 -4.57 11.74
CA PRO A 9 7.77 -4.31 10.31
C PRO A 9 8.74 -3.20 9.88
N ASP A 10 9.08 -2.24 10.75
CA ASP A 10 10.05 -1.19 10.44
C ASP A 10 11.46 -1.74 10.17
N ARG A 11 11.78 -2.96 10.60
CA ARG A 11 13.07 -3.64 10.35
C ARG A 11 13.12 -4.42 9.03
N LEU A 12 12.00 -4.54 8.34
CA LEU A 12 11.95 -5.19 7.03
C LEU A 12 12.66 -4.32 5.98
N PRO A 13 13.31 -4.93 4.97
CA PRO A 13 13.67 -4.24 3.74
C PRO A 13 12.47 -3.49 3.17
N GLU A 14 12.71 -2.38 2.47
CA GLU A 14 11.64 -1.47 2.08
C GLU A 14 10.53 -2.14 1.25
N LEU A 15 10.91 -2.98 0.28
CA LEU A 15 9.95 -3.71 -0.56
C LEU A 15 9.14 -4.73 0.27
N ASP A 16 9.80 -5.53 1.10
CA ASP A 16 9.15 -6.46 2.04
C ASP A 16 8.17 -5.72 2.96
N ARG A 17 8.53 -4.53 3.44
CA ARG A 17 7.68 -3.73 4.31
C ARG A 17 6.42 -3.24 3.59
N ARG A 18 6.52 -2.89 2.31
CA ARG A 18 5.35 -2.50 1.50
C ARG A 18 4.42 -3.69 1.27
N PHE A 19 4.97 -4.87 1.00
CA PHE A 19 4.17 -6.08 0.94
C PHE A 19 3.49 -6.39 2.27
N TYR A 20 4.22 -6.28 3.39
CA TYR A 20 3.67 -6.49 4.72
C TYR A 20 2.39 -5.68 4.97
N TYR A 21 2.38 -4.39 4.61
CA TYR A 21 1.19 -3.55 4.81
C TYR A 21 0.02 -3.89 3.88
N ASN A 22 0.28 -4.59 2.77
CA ASN A 22 -0.71 -5.01 1.78
C ASN A 22 -1.15 -6.48 1.94
N LEU A 23 -0.67 -7.18 2.98
CA LEU A 23 -1.17 -8.50 3.34
C LEU A 23 -2.64 -8.40 3.78
N PRO A 24 -3.48 -9.39 3.42
CA PRO A 24 -4.93 -9.29 3.52
C PRO A 24 -5.43 -9.23 4.97
N SER A 25 -4.68 -9.77 5.93
CA SER A 25 -5.08 -9.76 7.34
C SER A 25 -3.88 -9.67 8.29
N GLY A 26 -4.19 -9.40 9.56
CA GLY A 26 -3.21 -9.33 10.64
C GLY A 26 -2.53 -10.68 10.91
N GLU A 27 -3.18 -11.80 10.61
CA GLU A 27 -2.60 -13.14 10.80
C GLU A 27 -1.43 -13.38 9.85
N GLU A 28 -1.61 -13.14 8.55
CA GLU A 28 -0.57 -13.30 7.54
C GLU A 28 0.49 -12.20 7.63
N GLN A 29 0.15 -11.00 8.14
CA GLN A 29 1.17 -10.04 8.60
C GLN A 29 2.08 -10.65 9.68
N GLN A 30 1.51 -11.26 10.72
CA GLN A 30 2.30 -11.90 11.78
C GLN A 30 3.06 -13.13 11.27
N ALA A 31 2.50 -13.89 10.34
CA ALA A 31 3.17 -15.01 9.69
C ALA A 31 4.40 -14.51 8.92
N PHE A 32 4.25 -13.48 8.09
CA PHE A 32 5.34 -12.92 7.28
C PHE A 32 6.53 -12.44 8.12
N LEU A 33 6.28 -11.85 9.29
CA LEU A 33 7.34 -11.40 10.22
C LEU A 33 8.17 -12.56 10.80
N ARG A 34 7.61 -13.78 10.83
CA ARG A 34 8.27 -15.00 11.32
C ARG A 34 9.02 -15.75 10.22
N VAL A 35 8.72 -15.46 8.95
CA VAL A 35 9.39 -16.06 7.79
C VAL A 35 10.83 -15.57 7.70
N LYS A 36 11.76 -16.48 7.39
CA LYS A 36 13.17 -16.10 7.18
C LYS A 36 13.28 -15.23 5.93
N ALA A 37 14.25 -14.32 5.91
CA ALA A 37 14.44 -13.42 4.76
C ALA A 37 14.52 -14.15 3.41
N SER A 38 15.15 -15.33 3.35
CA SER A 38 15.25 -16.16 2.15
C SER A 38 13.94 -16.80 1.67
N GLU A 39 12.94 -16.90 2.55
CA GLU A 39 11.66 -17.57 2.30
C GLU A 39 10.52 -16.55 2.03
N ARG A 40 10.78 -15.25 2.22
CA ARG A 40 9.76 -14.20 2.10
C ARG A 40 9.17 -14.08 0.70
N GLN A 41 10.00 -14.21 -0.34
CA GLN A 41 9.49 -14.13 -1.71
C GLN A 41 8.50 -15.27 -1.97
N SER A 42 8.84 -16.49 -1.57
CA SER A 42 7.94 -17.65 -1.72
C SER A 42 6.64 -17.48 -0.95
N PHE A 43 6.70 -16.95 0.27
CA PHE A 43 5.50 -16.57 1.02
C PHE A 43 4.62 -15.58 0.23
N LEU A 44 5.21 -14.55 -0.38
CA LEU A 44 4.47 -13.56 -1.18
C LEU A 44 3.96 -14.12 -2.51
N GLU A 45 4.61 -15.14 -3.05
CA GLU A 45 4.14 -15.89 -4.22
C GLU A 45 2.89 -16.70 -3.86
N ASP A 46 2.89 -17.38 -2.71
CA ASP A 46 1.74 -18.13 -2.20
C ASP A 46 0.53 -17.22 -1.93
N GLU A 47 0.77 -16.02 -1.40
CA GLU A 47 -0.25 -14.97 -1.21
C GLU A 47 -0.66 -14.25 -2.51
N GLY A 48 -0.02 -14.57 -3.64
CA GLY A 48 -0.27 -13.96 -4.95
C GLY A 48 0.17 -12.48 -5.08
N LEU A 49 0.70 -11.87 -4.03
CA LEU A 49 1.19 -10.48 -4.04
C LEU A 49 2.42 -10.31 -4.93
N TRP A 50 3.32 -11.30 -4.95
CA TRP A 50 4.49 -11.24 -5.81
C TRP A 50 4.13 -11.28 -7.29
N ALA A 51 3.14 -12.11 -7.66
CA ALA A 51 2.64 -12.18 -9.03
C ALA A 51 2.00 -10.85 -9.46
N LYS A 52 1.18 -10.23 -8.59
CA LYS A 52 0.62 -8.89 -8.84
C LYS A 52 1.71 -7.84 -9.03
N TRP A 53 2.78 -7.89 -8.21
CA TRP A 53 3.91 -6.98 -8.34
C TRP A 53 4.65 -7.18 -9.67
N GLN A 54 4.95 -8.41 -10.06
CA GLN A 54 5.66 -8.71 -11.32
C GLN A 54 4.84 -8.40 -12.57
N ALA A 55 3.50 -8.44 -12.47
CA ALA A 55 2.61 -8.07 -13.56
C ALA A 55 2.59 -6.56 -13.86
N LEU A 56 3.03 -5.72 -12.92
CA LEU A 56 3.09 -4.28 -13.13
C LEU A 56 4.17 -3.91 -14.16
N PRO A 57 3.92 -2.88 -15.01
CA PRO A 57 4.96 -2.27 -15.82
C PRO A 57 6.16 -1.81 -14.97
N ALA A 58 7.37 -1.91 -15.53
CA ALA A 58 8.59 -1.52 -14.82
C ALA A 58 8.55 -0.05 -14.36
N SER A 59 8.01 0.84 -15.20
CA SER A 59 7.81 2.26 -14.85
C SER A 59 6.92 2.46 -13.63
N GLU A 60 5.83 1.68 -13.51
CA GLU A 60 4.92 1.74 -12.35
C GLU A 60 5.61 1.21 -11.10
N ARG A 61 6.39 0.12 -11.22
CA ARG A 61 7.17 -0.41 -10.09
C ARG A 61 8.20 0.59 -9.58
N ASP A 62 8.92 1.23 -10.50
CA ASP A 62 9.92 2.22 -10.17
C ASP A 62 9.29 3.46 -9.53
N ALA A 63 8.18 3.96 -10.08
CA ALA A 63 7.43 5.07 -9.51
C ALA A 63 6.87 4.73 -8.13
N ALA A 64 6.20 3.57 -8.00
CA ALA A 64 5.70 3.08 -6.72
C ALA A 64 6.84 3.01 -5.70
N SER A 65 8.02 2.49 -6.07
CA SER A 65 9.21 2.43 -5.19
C SER A 65 9.67 3.80 -4.68
N ARG A 66 9.35 4.90 -5.37
CA ARG A 66 9.60 6.28 -4.90
C ARG A 66 8.42 6.91 -4.14
N GLY A 67 7.30 6.19 -4.03
CA GLY A 67 6.06 6.70 -3.45
C GLY A 67 5.24 7.55 -4.42
N GLU A 68 5.49 7.44 -5.72
CA GLU A 68 4.82 8.17 -6.79
C GLU A 68 3.70 7.31 -7.41
N VAL A 69 2.60 7.97 -7.75
CA VAL A 69 1.42 7.36 -8.41
C VAL A 69 0.88 8.35 -9.42
N GLU A 70 0.47 7.87 -10.59
CA GLU A 70 -0.08 8.69 -11.67
C GLU A 70 -1.40 8.10 -12.20
N LEU A 71 -2.13 8.90 -13.00
CA LEU A 71 -3.31 8.42 -13.72
C LEU A 71 -2.92 7.29 -14.69
N GLY A 72 -3.77 6.28 -14.79
CA GLY A 72 -3.56 5.08 -15.59
C GLY A 72 -2.73 4.00 -14.90
N PHE A 73 -2.15 4.26 -13.73
CA PHE A 73 -1.45 3.22 -12.97
C PHE A 73 -2.44 2.16 -12.47
N HIS A 74 -1.95 0.93 -12.32
CA HIS A 74 -2.72 -0.12 -11.68
C HIS A 74 -2.91 0.19 -10.19
N GLU A 75 -4.09 -0.12 -9.68
CA GLU A 75 -4.45 0.04 -8.27
C GLU A 75 -3.41 -0.61 -7.33
N PHE A 76 -2.85 -1.76 -7.72
CA PHE A 76 -1.84 -2.41 -6.91
C PHE A 76 -0.53 -1.60 -6.81
N ALA A 77 -0.16 -0.83 -7.84
CA ALA A 77 1.00 0.06 -7.78
C ALA A 77 0.78 1.18 -6.74
N LEU A 78 -0.44 1.73 -6.69
CA LEU A 78 -0.87 2.69 -5.67
C LEU A 78 -0.73 2.11 -4.26
N PHE A 79 -1.20 0.87 -4.03
CA PHE A 79 -1.05 0.19 -2.74
C PHE A 79 0.40 -0.08 -2.37
N MET A 80 1.25 -0.41 -3.34
CA MET A 80 2.68 -0.61 -3.10
C MET A 80 3.42 0.70 -2.83
N ALA A 81 2.90 1.84 -3.31
CA ALA A 81 3.43 3.17 -3.05
C ALA A 81 3.00 3.72 -1.69
N TRP A 82 1.70 3.65 -1.39
CA TRP A 82 1.07 4.36 -0.26
C TRP A 82 0.51 3.44 0.81
N GLY A 83 0.59 2.12 0.64
CA GLY A 83 -0.06 1.15 1.52
C GLY A 83 -1.56 1.02 1.24
N PRO A 84 -2.30 0.26 2.08
CA PRO A 84 -3.74 0.14 1.93
C PRO A 84 -4.43 1.47 2.23
N PRO A 85 -5.59 1.75 1.62
CA PRO A 85 -6.35 2.95 1.90
C PRO A 85 -6.87 2.96 3.35
N ALA A 86 -7.10 4.17 3.86
CA ALA A 86 -7.77 4.38 5.13
C ALA A 86 -9.26 3.99 5.04
N ASP A 87 -9.88 4.29 3.90
CA ASP A 87 -11.28 3.99 3.60
C ASP A 87 -11.46 3.68 2.11
N THR A 88 -12.41 2.79 1.81
CA THR A 88 -12.80 2.42 0.44
C THR A 88 -14.32 2.49 0.34
N GLN A 89 -14.82 3.25 -0.63
CA GLN A 89 -16.25 3.38 -0.90
C GLN A 89 -16.56 2.92 -2.32
N ASP A 90 -17.47 1.96 -2.48
CA ASP A 90 -18.01 1.63 -3.78
C ASP A 90 -19.03 2.69 -4.20
N ARG A 91 -18.80 3.31 -5.37
CA ARG A 91 -19.69 4.28 -5.99
C ARG A 91 -20.24 3.69 -7.28
N ASP A 92 -21.54 3.81 -7.48
CA ASP A 92 -22.15 3.53 -8.78
C ASP A 92 -22.35 4.85 -9.53
N ALA A 93 -21.48 5.12 -10.52
CA ALA A 93 -21.64 6.26 -11.40
C ALA A 93 -22.25 5.80 -12.71
N ASN A 94 -23.57 5.98 -12.86
CA ASN A 94 -24.31 5.64 -14.08
C ASN A 94 -24.21 4.16 -14.50
N GLY A 95 -24.26 3.22 -13.55
CA GLY A 95 -24.17 1.78 -13.82
C GLY A 95 -22.73 1.26 -13.98
N ARG A 96 -21.73 2.07 -13.62
CA ARG A 96 -20.31 1.66 -13.58
C ARG A 96 -19.84 1.62 -12.13
N PRO A 97 -19.42 0.44 -11.63
CA PRO A 97 -18.83 0.35 -10.31
C PRO A 97 -17.47 1.03 -10.32
N LEU A 98 -17.35 2.11 -9.55
CA LEU A 98 -16.11 2.81 -9.25
C LEU A 98 -15.77 2.57 -7.78
N GLN A 99 -14.48 2.50 -7.47
CA GLN A 99 -14.04 2.49 -6.08
C GLN A 99 -13.35 3.80 -5.76
N LEU A 100 -13.77 4.44 -4.67
CA LEU A 100 -13.09 5.62 -4.14
C LEU A 100 -12.25 5.21 -2.95
N HIS A 101 -10.93 5.33 -3.08
CA HIS A 101 -9.99 5.11 -2.00
C HIS A 101 -9.60 6.43 -1.37
N THR A 102 -9.68 6.50 -0.05
CA THR A 102 -9.18 7.64 0.73
C THR A 102 -7.87 7.25 1.40
N PHE A 103 -6.83 8.04 1.17
CA PHE A 103 -5.52 7.92 1.78
C PHE A 103 -5.26 9.08 2.72
N ILE A 104 -4.70 8.79 3.89
CA ILE A 104 -4.33 9.81 4.87
C ILE A 104 -2.82 9.85 4.94
N ARG A 105 -2.22 10.99 4.60
CA ARG A 105 -0.78 11.22 4.70
C ARG A 105 -0.47 12.17 5.86
N CYS A 106 0.40 11.75 6.76
CA CYS A 106 0.83 12.61 7.85
C CYS A 106 1.69 13.77 7.33
N SER A 107 1.30 15.00 7.61
CA SER A 107 1.98 16.22 7.13
C SER A 107 2.94 16.82 8.17
N SER A 108 2.75 16.49 9.46
CA SER A 108 3.68 16.83 10.54
C SER A 108 3.83 15.68 11.55
N GLY A 109 4.63 15.87 12.60
CA GLY A 109 4.86 14.87 13.65
C GLY A 109 5.93 13.81 13.31
N PRO A 110 6.11 12.80 14.18
CA PRO A 110 7.15 11.77 14.03
C PRO A 110 6.92 10.84 12.84
N LYS A 111 5.68 10.73 12.35
CA LYS A 111 5.31 9.91 11.19
C LYS A 111 5.15 10.73 9.90
N ARG A 112 5.65 11.97 9.86
CA ARG A 112 5.57 12.84 8.66
C ARG A 112 5.98 12.09 7.39
N GLY A 113 5.13 12.19 6.38
CA GLY A 113 5.28 11.57 5.06
C GLY A 113 4.73 10.15 4.96
N ARG A 114 4.42 9.48 6.09
CA ARG A 114 3.79 8.15 6.08
C ARG A 114 2.31 8.26 5.75
N TYR A 115 1.83 7.25 5.03
CA TYR A 115 0.40 7.00 4.87
C TYR A 115 -0.10 6.08 5.99
N VAL A 116 -1.29 6.38 6.51
CA VAL A 116 -1.87 5.71 7.68
C VAL A 116 -3.35 5.39 7.45
N ARG A 117 -3.89 4.47 8.24
CA ARG A 117 -5.30 4.06 8.15
C ARG A 117 -6.23 4.97 8.96
N SER A 118 -5.70 5.75 9.89
CA SER A 118 -6.45 6.71 10.69
C SER A 118 -5.64 7.98 10.89
N ASN A 119 -6.30 9.14 10.83
CA ASN A 119 -5.67 10.43 11.12
C ASN A 119 -5.10 10.52 12.55
N LEU A 120 -5.68 9.75 13.49
CA LEU A 120 -5.20 9.63 14.86
C LEU A 120 -3.78 9.05 14.92
N ASP A 121 -3.37 8.28 13.92
CA ASP A 121 -2.04 7.67 13.89
C ASP A 121 -0.93 8.67 13.58
N CYS A 122 -1.24 9.87 13.08
CA CYS A 122 -0.21 10.81 12.65
C CYS A 122 0.53 11.51 13.79
N ASP A 123 -0.02 11.53 15.00
CA ASP A 123 0.52 12.27 16.14
C ASP A 123 0.89 13.73 15.76
N GLY A 124 0.02 14.36 14.97
CA GLY A 124 0.24 15.64 14.29
C GLY A 124 -0.88 15.98 13.30
N THR A 125 -0.56 16.78 12.29
CA THR A 125 -1.48 17.11 11.18
C THR A 125 -1.41 16.07 10.06
N SER A 126 -2.49 15.94 9.31
CA SER A 126 -2.58 15.07 8.14
C SER A 126 -3.19 15.80 6.94
N SER A 127 -3.05 15.21 5.77
CA SER A 127 -3.74 15.59 4.54
C SER A 127 -4.40 14.35 3.95
N GLU A 128 -5.59 14.51 3.40
CA GLU A 128 -6.28 13.43 2.70
C GLU A 128 -5.98 13.48 1.20
N THR A 129 -6.08 12.33 0.55
CA THR A 129 -6.01 12.20 -0.91
C THR A 129 -7.02 11.15 -1.32
N GLN A 130 -7.90 11.51 -2.24
CA GLN A 130 -8.92 10.63 -2.76
C GLN A 130 -8.51 10.14 -4.14
N VAL A 131 -8.60 8.83 -4.36
CA VAL A 131 -8.21 8.20 -5.63
C VAL A 131 -9.38 7.38 -6.13
N THR A 132 -9.86 7.69 -7.33
CA THR A 132 -10.92 6.92 -8.00
C THR A 132 -10.29 5.81 -8.83
N ILE A 133 -10.78 4.59 -8.64
CA ILE A 133 -10.41 3.38 -9.38
C ILE A 133 -11.58 2.96 -10.27
N ASP A 134 -11.30 2.72 -11.54
CA ASP A 134 -12.21 2.10 -12.50
C ASP A 134 -11.51 0.88 -13.09
N GLY A 135 -12.13 -0.30 -13.04
CA GLY A 135 -11.55 -1.52 -13.60
C GLY A 135 -10.14 -1.89 -13.08
N GLY A 136 -9.79 -1.48 -11.86
CA GLY A 136 -8.47 -1.72 -11.26
C GLY A 136 -7.37 -0.74 -11.68
N VAL A 137 -7.72 0.37 -12.33
CA VAL A 137 -6.77 1.44 -12.69
C VAL A 137 -7.16 2.78 -12.08
N VAL A 138 -6.15 3.59 -11.77
CA VAL A 138 -6.30 4.95 -11.24
C VAL A 138 -6.83 5.86 -12.35
N VAL A 139 -8.04 6.40 -12.19
CA VAL A 139 -8.65 7.31 -13.18
C VAL A 139 -8.74 8.75 -12.70
N GLU A 140 -8.62 9.00 -11.41
CA GLU A 140 -8.65 10.34 -10.83
C GLU A 140 -7.89 10.38 -9.50
N ILE A 141 -7.18 11.49 -9.25
CA ILE A 141 -6.54 11.78 -7.96
C ILE A 141 -6.96 13.19 -7.54
N VAL A 142 -7.65 13.30 -6.40
CA VAL A 142 -8.15 14.54 -5.83
C VAL A 142 -7.48 14.79 -4.48
N TYR A 143 -7.08 16.04 -4.25
CA TYR A 143 -6.56 16.51 -2.97
C TYR A 143 -7.63 17.40 -2.33
N PRO A 144 -8.42 16.88 -1.37
CA PRO A 144 -9.44 17.68 -0.68
C PRO A 144 -8.78 18.85 0.06
N ASN A 145 -9.41 20.02 -0.01
CA ASN A 145 -8.97 21.24 0.70
C ASN A 145 -9.25 21.16 2.19
#